data_AF-A0AAU8NPW5-F1
#
_entry.id   AF-A0AAU8NPW5-F1
#
_cell.length_a   1.000
_cell.length_b   1.000
_cell.length_c   1.000
_cell.angle_alpha   90.00
_cell.angle_beta   90.00
_cell.angle_gamma   90.00
#
_symmetry.space_group_name_H-M   'P 1'
#
loop_
_entity.id
_entity.type
_entity.pdbx_description
1 polymer ?
#
loop_
_entity_poly.entity_id
_entity_poly.type
_entity_poly.pdbx_seq_one_letter_code
_entity_poly.pdbx_strand_id
1 'polypeptide(L)'
;MCKDNDDLSKNNNVSDNNNGVNGNNGVGSNDSNDVRTSFTDKELEDALLGFEKEFSEEQNRDSIDDAVKKIEQADFEEDLQGLLGKKAKCALFLTAIEPGELLASFCKMAGVNADCFNDENGGVAVLRDLDEDNPEKSVKKFTDYFRGMPAVLMVNRANKIDAKVYEYNRGVLDVVPPMILAMAARCVEDLMICYSSVKDLKESGIEVTSTDDLSDDQAKEIFYKYGKKM
;
A
#
# COMPACT_ATOMS: atom_id res chain seq x y z
N MET A 1 -12.86 31.34 -53.82
CA MET A 1 -11.88 32.11 -53.03
C MET A 1 -11.95 31.53 -51.61
N CYS A 2 -10.97 30.88 -50.99
CA CYS A 2 -9.53 30.64 -51.16
C CYS A 2 -9.28 29.19 -50.62
N LYS A 3 -8.65 28.24 -51.32
CA LYS A 3 -7.20 27.97 -51.51
C LYS A 3 -6.40 27.75 -50.21
N ASP A 4 -6.21 26.48 -49.87
CA ASP A 4 -5.12 25.99 -49.02
C ASP A 4 -3.88 25.74 -49.89
N ASN A 5 -2.77 26.36 -49.52
CA ASN A 5 -1.42 26.11 -50.02
C ASN A 5 -0.54 26.01 -48.77
N ASP A 6 0.10 24.87 -48.54
CA ASP A 6 1.38 24.81 -47.86
C ASP A 6 2.31 23.93 -48.70
N ASP A 7 3.19 24.62 -49.41
CA ASP A 7 4.39 24.14 -50.06
C ASP A 7 5.57 24.59 -49.20
N LEU A 8 6.58 23.73 -49.07
CA LEU A 8 8.03 24.01 -48.91
C LEU A 8 8.67 22.98 -47.96
N SER A 9 9.81 22.36 -48.20
CA SER A 9 10.57 21.94 -49.39
C SER A 9 11.90 21.37 -48.85
N LYS A 10 12.40 20.27 -49.44
CA LYS A 10 13.82 19.99 -49.79
C LYS A 10 14.87 20.00 -48.64
N ASN A 11 15.96 19.25 -48.61
CA ASN A 11 16.67 18.32 -49.50
C ASN A 11 17.93 17.88 -48.71
N ASN A 12 18.46 16.68 -48.97
CA ASN A 12 19.83 16.43 -49.46
C ASN A 12 20.43 15.09 -49.01
N ASN A 13 20.87 14.35 -50.04
CA ASN A 13 21.75 13.19 -49.98
C ASN A 13 23.16 13.58 -49.54
N VAL A 14 23.84 12.69 -48.79
CA VAL A 14 25.28 12.41 -48.97
C VAL A 14 25.49 10.91 -48.72
N SER A 15 26.08 10.25 -49.72
CA SER A 15 26.58 8.88 -49.70
C SER A 15 27.96 8.83 -49.04
N ASP A 16 28.32 7.71 -48.40
CA ASP A 16 29.71 7.23 -48.42
C ASP A 16 29.76 5.70 -48.24
N ASN A 17 30.42 5.06 -49.21
CA ASN A 17 30.77 3.65 -49.26
C ASN A 17 32.01 3.39 -48.38
N ASN A 18 32.14 2.20 -47.79
CA ASN A 18 33.44 1.51 -47.82
C ASN A 18 33.31 -0.02 -47.65
N ASN A 19 33.99 -0.70 -48.58
CA ASN A 19 34.21 -2.14 -48.71
C ASN A 19 35.12 -2.71 -47.62
N GLY A 20 35.04 -4.02 -47.39
CA GLY A 20 36.12 -4.76 -46.71
C GLY A 20 35.80 -6.24 -46.45
N VAL A 21 36.18 -7.09 -47.40
CA VAL A 21 36.06 -8.56 -47.41
C VAL A 21 37.15 -9.24 -46.56
N ASN A 22 36.81 -10.33 -45.84
CA ASN A 22 37.56 -11.60 -45.69
C ASN A 22 36.90 -12.45 -44.58
N GLY A 23 36.68 -13.77 -44.67
CA GLY A 23 37.29 -14.78 -45.53
C GLY A 23 38.01 -15.83 -44.67
N ASN A 24 37.30 -16.92 -44.34
CA ASN A 24 37.72 -18.31 -44.08
C ASN A 24 38.74 -18.71 -42.98
N ASN A 25 38.25 -19.65 -42.16
CA ASN A 25 38.76 -21.00 -41.85
C ASN A 25 40.21 -21.23 -41.43
N GLY A 26 40.32 -21.91 -40.28
CA GLY A 26 41.08 -23.16 -40.18
C GLY A 26 42.53 -23.01 -39.74
N VAL A 27 42.77 -23.11 -38.43
CA VAL A 27 44.11 -23.40 -37.89
C VAL A 27 44.05 -24.67 -37.06
N GLY A 28 44.57 -25.74 -37.67
CA GLY A 28 45.56 -26.62 -37.08
C GLY A 28 45.22 -27.30 -35.75
N SER A 29 44.67 -28.51 -35.85
CA SER A 29 44.92 -29.56 -34.88
C SER A 29 46.42 -29.86 -34.80
N ASN A 30 46.99 -29.74 -33.60
CA ASN A 30 47.83 -30.74 -32.95
C ASN A 30 48.52 -30.09 -31.76
N ASP A 31 47.92 -30.21 -30.58
CA ASP A 31 48.71 -30.36 -29.36
C ASP A 31 48.02 -31.36 -28.44
N SER A 32 48.74 -32.43 -28.20
CA SER A 32 48.37 -33.59 -27.41
C SER A 32 48.14 -33.18 -25.96
N ASN A 33 46.88 -33.05 -25.55
CA ASN A 33 46.48 -33.19 -24.16
C ASN A 33 45.36 -34.22 -24.12
N ASP A 34 45.71 -35.46 -23.75
CA ASP A 34 44.74 -36.49 -23.37
C ASP A 34 43.83 -35.89 -22.28
N VAL A 35 42.64 -35.46 -22.69
CA VAL A 35 41.54 -35.20 -21.76
C VAL A 35 41.17 -36.56 -21.19
N ARG A 36 41.66 -36.87 -20.00
CA ARG A 36 41.29 -38.08 -19.26
C ARG A 36 39.77 -38.11 -19.11
N THR A 37 39.10 -39.01 -19.82
CA THR A 37 37.65 -39.22 -19.75
C THR A 37 37.24 -40.24 -18.67
N SER A 38 38.20 -40.72 -17.89
CA SER A 38 37.97 -41.64 -16.77
C SER A 38 38.69 -41.13 -15.52
N PHE A 39 37.91 -40.88 -14.47
CA PHE A 39 38.40 -40.65 -13.12
C PHE A 39 38.75 -42.00 -12.49
N THR A 40 39.80 -42.04 -11.68
CA THR A 40 40.03 -43.20 -10.82
C THR A 40 39.07 -43.16 -9.62
N ASP A 41 38.62 -44.31 -9.12
CA ASP A 41 37.73 -44.39 -7.94
C ASP A 41 38.31 -43.62 -6.74
N LYS A 42 39.64 -43.59 -6.64
CA LYS A 42 40.37 -42.85 -5.61
C LYS A 42 40.30 -41.32 -5.78
N GLU A 43 40.38 -40.81 -7.00
CA GLU A 43 40.23 -39.37 -7.27
C GLU A 43 38.79 -38.91 -6.97
N LEU A 44 37.79 -39.78 -7.21
CA LEU A 44 36.40 -39.51 -6.86
C LEU A 44 36.20 -39.49 -5.33
N GLU A 45 36.80 -40.45 -4.61
CA GLU A 45 36.78 -40.47 -3.13
C GLU A 45 37.48 -39.25 -2.53
N ASP A 46 38.64 -38.86 -3.03
CA ASP A 46 39.38 -37.69 -2.54
C ASP A 46 38.60 -36.38 -2.82
N ALA A 47 37.93 -36.28 -3.97
CA ALA A 47 37.05 -35.15 -4.29
C ALA A 47 35.80 -35.10 -3.39
N LEU A 48 35.19 -36.26 -3.11
CA LEU A 48 34.06 -36.37 -2.19
C LEU A 48 34.44 -36.06 -0.74
N LEU A 49 35.62 -36.49 -0.29
CA LEU A 49 36.17 -36.18 1.03
C LEU A 49 36.51 -34.69 1.19
N GLY A 50 37.05 -34.07 0.14
CA GLY A 50 37.26 -32.62 0.11
C GLY A 50 35.94 -31.86 0.27
N PHE A 51 34.90 -32.32 -0.43
CA PHE A 51 33.56 -31.74 -0.37
C PHE A 51 32.88 -31.95 1.00
N GLU A 52 32.92 -33.16 1.57
CA GLU A 52 32.37 -33.43 2.90
C GLU A 52 33.10 -32.64 4.00
N LYS A 53 34.40 -32.43 3.84
CA LYS A 53 35.21 -31.65 4.77
C LYS A 53 34.87 -30.16 4.72
N GLU A 54 34.67 -29.60 3.52
CA GLU A 54 34.19 -28.21 3.36
C GLU A 54 32.82 -28.01 4.03
N PHE A 55 31.87 -28.93 3.85
CA PHE A 55 30.54 -28.84 4.48
C PHE A 55 30.53 -29.09 6.00
N SER A 56 31.50 -29.84 6.51
CA SER A 56 31.61 -30.15 7.94
C SER A 56 32.34 -29.05 8.72
N GLU A 57 33.29 -28.35 8.09
CA GLU A 57 34.02 -27.22 8.69
C GLU A 57 33.18 -25.93 8.70
N GLU A 58 32.13 -25.82 7.85
CA GLU A 58 31.14 -24.74 7.87
C GLU A 58 29.90 -25.00 8.76
N GLN A 59 29.84 -26.09 9.56
CA GLN A 59 28.81 -26.27 10.58
C GLN A 59 29.02 -25.37 11.81
N ASN A 60 29.10 -24.07 11.59
CA ASN A 60 28.73 -23.08 12.57
C ASN A 60 27.20 -22.91 12.48
N ARG A 61 26.46 -23.89 13.03
CA ARG A 61 24.98 -23.92 13.00
C ARG A 61 24.35 -22.71 13.70
N ASP A 62 25.11 -21.99 14.52
CA ASP A 62 24.70 -20.71 15.11
C ASP A 62 24.52 -19.61 14.04
N SER A 63 25.19 -19.71 12.88
CA SER A 63 25.16 -18.68 11.84
C SER A 63 23.94 -18.76 10.93
N ILE A 64 23.39 -19.96 10.70
CA ILE A 64 22.20 -20.12 9.84
C ILE A 64 20.97 -19.71 10.62
N ASP A 65 20.84 -20.13 11.88
CA ASP A 65 19.74 -19.68 12.74
C ASP A 65 19.86 -18.17 13.02
N ASP A 66 21.06 -17.61 13.24
CA ASP A 66 21.23 -16.15 13.34
C ASP A 66 21.01 -15.41 12.00
N ALA A 67 21.36 -16.01 10.85
CA ALA A 67 21.10 -15.40 9.55
C ALA A 67 19.60 -15.42 9.22
N VAL A 68 18.91 -16.54 9.48
CA VAL A 68 17.46 -16.66 9.33
C VAL A 68 16.75 -15.71 10.30
N LYS A 69 17.20 -15.61 11.55
CA LYS A 69 16.66 -14.66 12.53
C LYS A 69 16.96 -13.21 12.20
N LYS A 70 18.11 -12.91 11.57
CA LYS A 70 18.41 -11.58 10.99
C LYS A 70 17.60 -11.28 9.73
N ILE A 71 17.17 -12.28 8.97
CA ILE A 71 16.28 -12.11 7.82
C ILE A 71 14.82 -11.97 8.28
N GLU A 72 14.41 -12.67 9.33
CA GLU A 72 13.09 -12.49 9.99
C GLU A 72 13.00 -11.18 10.78
N GLN A 73 14.13 -10.65 11.27
CA GLN A 73 14.25 -9.32 11.89
C GLN A 73 14.65 -8.22 10.91
N ALA A 74 15.05 -8.57 9.68
CA ALA A 74 15.18 -7.59 8.62
C ALA A 74 13.76 -7.17 8.30
N ASP A 75 13.50 -5.89 8.51
CA ASP A 75 12.21 -5.24 8.45
C ASP A 75 11.76 -5.15 6.99
N PHE A 76 11.56 -6.32 6.35
CA PHE A 76 11.13 -6.44 4.97
C PHE A 76 9.81 -5.70 4.75
N GLU A 77 9.01 -5.56 5.81
CA GLU A 77 7.80 -4.78 5.80
C GLU A 77 8.08 -3.27 5.86
N GLU A 78 9.04 -2.78 6.64
CA GLU A 78 9.53 -1.39 6.57
C GLU A 78 10.19 -1.08 5.22
N ASP A 79 11.01 -1.97 4.67
CA ASP A 79 11.64 -1.80 3.35
C ASP A 79 10.59 -1.78 2.23
N LEU A 80 9.58 -2.65 2.33
CA LEU A 80 8.46 -2.68 1.38
C LEU A 80 7.57 -1.46 1.53
N GLN A 81 7.34 -0.96 2.75
CA GLN A 81 6.66 0.32 3.00
C GLN A 81 7.47 1.52 2.48
N GLY A 82 8.80 1.46 2.58
CA GLY A 82 9.72 2.43 2.00
C GLY A 82 9.62 2.46 0.48
N LEU A 83 9.40 1.30 -0.14
CA LEU A 83 9.25 1.15 -1.59
C LEU A 83 7.84 1.51 -2.10
N LEU A 84 6.78 1.14 -1.38
CA LEU A 84 5.39 1.41 -1.79
C LEU A 84 4.87 2.79 -1.37
N GLY A 85 5.57 3.47 -0.47
CA GLY A 85 5.15 4.73 0.12
C GLY A 85 4.12 4.54 1.24
N LYS A 86 4.12 5.46 2.21
CA LYS A 86 3.22 5.39 3.39
C LYS A 86 1.79 5.88 3.13
N LYS A 87 1.46 6.18 1.87
CA LYS A 87 0.14 6.68 1.48
C LYS A 87 -0.89 5.55 1.50
N ALA A 88 -1.99 5.76 2.21
CA ALA A 88 -3.13 4.86 2.20
C ALA A 88 -3.87 4.93 0.85
N LYS A 89 -4.32 3.77 0.37
CA LYS A 89 -5.26 3.68 -0.76
C LYS A 89 -6.66 4.11 -0.34
N CYS A 90 -7.05 3.73 0.88
CA CYS A 90 -8.31 4.08 1.51
C CYS A 90 -8.10 4.11 3.04
N ALA A 91 -8.77 5.04 3.72
CA ALA A 91 -8.87 5.03 5.16
C ALA A 91 -10.26 5.53 5.55
N LEU A 92 -10.86 4.88 6.54
CA LEU A 92 -12.12 5.32 7.13
C LEU A 92 -12.15 4.98 8.61
N PHE A 93 -13.04 5.62 9.36
CA PHE A 93 -13.35 5.15 10.70
C PHE A 93 -14.86 4.96 10.90
N LEU A 94 -15.17 3.99 11.75
CA LEU A 94 -16.51 3.65 12.21
C LEU A 94 -16.72 4.21 13.61
N THR A 95 -17.90 4.76 13.88
CA THR A 95 -18.28 5.24 15.21
C THR A 95 -19.80 5.15 15.40
N ALA A 96 -20.28 5.12 16.64
CA ALA A 96 -21.72 5.02 16.94
C ALA A 96 -22.51 6.33 16.70
N ILE A 97 -21.92 7.31 16.03
CA ILE A 97 -22.53 8.64 15.80
C ILE A 97 -23.40 8.59 14.55
N GLU A 98 -24.68 8.91 14.72
CA GLU A 98 -25.63 9.03 13.64
C GLU A 98 -26.47 10.31 13.78
N PRO A 99 -26.98 10.85 12.66
CA PRO A 99 -26.72 10.44 11.26
C PRO A 99 -25.35 10.92 10.75
N GLY A 100 -24.97 10.51 9.54
CA GLY A 100 -23.71 10.86 8.87
C GLY A 100 -23.52 12.37 8.71
N GLU A 101 -24.61 13.14 8.60
CA GLU A 101 -24.60 14.61 8.66
C GLU A 101 -24.03 15.13 10.01
N LEU A 102 -24.40 14.48 11.12
CA LEU A 102 -23.89 14.81 12.45
C LEU A 102 -22.41 14.42 12.55
N LEU A 103 -22.03 13.25 12.05
CA LEU A 103 -20.64 12.82 12.01
C LEU A 103 -19.77 13.78 11.17
N ALA A 104 -20.24 14.20 9.99
CA ALA A 104 -19.55 15.20 9.17
C ALA A 104 -19.33 16.51 9.94
N SER A 105 -20.33 16.96 10.69
CA SER A 105 -20.22 18.16 11.52
C SER A 105 -19.16 18.00 12.61
N PHE A 106 -19.07 16.82 13.23
CA PHE A 106 -18.05 16.51 14.23
C PHE A 106 -16.66 16.48 13.59
N CYS A 107 -16.50 15.81 12.46
CA CYS A 107 -15.26 15.83 11.69
C CYS A 107 -14.83 17.26 11.35
N LYS A 108 -15.76 18.11 10.88
CA LYS A 108 -15.49 19.52 10.60
C LYS A 108 -14.99 20.27 11.83
N MET A 109 -15.67 20.15 12.96
CA MET A 109 -15.30 20.80 14.23
C MET A 109 -13.94 20.32 14.77
N ALA A 110 -13.60 19.05 14.55
CA ALA A 110 -12.31 18.47 14.93
C ALA A 110 -11.18 18.74 13.92
N GLY A 111 -11.47 19.40 12.79
CA GLY A 111 -10.50 19.65 11.72
C GLY A 111 -10.06 18.36 10.99
N VAL A 112 -11.01 17.45 10.76
CA VAL A 112 -10.84 16.19 10.03
C VAL A 112 -11.54 16.29 8.68
N ASN A 113 -10.81 15.98 7.62
CA ASN A 113 -11.29 16.05 6.24
C ASN A 113 -11.89 14.70 5.81
N ALA A 114 -13.22 14.63 5.65
CA ALA A 114 -13.91 13.36 5.41
C ALA A 114 -15.23 13.47 4.64
N ASP A 115 -15.62 12.36 4.01
CA ASP A 115 -16.98 12.09 3.51
C ASP A 115 -17.68 11.17 4.49
N CYS A 116 -18.81 11.61 5.05
CA CYS A 116 -19.50 10.86 6.10
C CYS A 116 -20.88 10.37 5.65
N PHE A 117 -21.24 9.15 6.04
CA PHE A 117 -22.53 8.52 5.73
C PHE A 117 -22.94 7.55 6.84
N ASN A 118 -24.17 7.03 6.75
CA ASN A 118 -24.68 6.04 7.72
C ASN A 118 -24.31 4.61 7.30
N ASP A 119 -23.79 3.87 8.26
CA ASP A 119 -23.78 2.42 8.31
C ASP A 119 -24.99 1.92 9.12
N GLU A 120 -25.28 0.62 9.09
CA GLU A 120 -26.31 0.02 9.94
C GLU A 120 -25.96 0.03 11.43
N ASN A 121 -24.67 0.16 11.77
CA ASN A 121 -24.15 0.16 13.14
C ASN A 121 -23.56 1.51 13.57
N GLY A 122 -23.81 2.59 12.83
CA GLY A 122 -23.32 3.92 13.18
C GLY A 122 -23.02 4.81 11.98
N GLY A 123 -22.10 5.74 12.18
CA GLY A 123 -21.56 6.59 11.13
C GLY A 123 -20.21 6.10 10.63
N VAL A 124 -19.99 6.25 9.33
CA VAL A 124 -18.72 6.03 8.65
C VAL A 124 -18.17 7.37 8.22
N ALA A 125 -16.88 7.61 8.48
CA ALA A 125 -16.16 8.76 7.95
C ALA A 125 -15.00 8.28 7.08
N VAL A 126 -15.12 8.45 5.77
CA VAL A 126 -14.07 8.16 4.78
C VAL A 126 -13.10 9.32 4.74
N LEU A 127 -11.86 9.10 5.14
CA LEU A 127 -10.84 10.12 5.28
C LEU A 127 -10.25 10.48 3.92
N ARG A 128 -10.00 11.77 3.70
CA ARG A 128 -9.37 12.26 2.46
C ARG A 128 -7.87 12.54 2.59
N ASP A 129 -7.39 12.76 3.80
CA ASP A 129 -5.97 13.00 4.09
C ASP A 129 -5.25 11.65 4.31
N LEU A 130 -4.78 11.05 3.21
CA LEU A 130 -4.28 9.66 3.18
C LEU A 130 -2.76 9.52 3.22
N ASP A 131 -2.02 10.62 3.20
CA ASP A 131 -0.55 10.58 3.19
C ASP A 131 0.03 10.26 4.58
N GLU A 132 1.06 9.41 4.60
CA GLU A 132 1.76 9.00 5.83
C GLU A 132 0.78 8.49 6.92
N ASP A 133 0.92 9.01 8.14
CA ASP A 133 0.10 8.70 9.31
C ASP A 133 -1.04 9.71 9.50
N ASN A 134 -1.42 10.45 8.46
CA ASN A 134 -2.51 11.43 8.54
C ASN A 134 -3.87 10.80 8.87
N PRO A 135 -4.22 9.58 8.41
CA PRO A 135 -5.43 8.90 8.86
C PRO A 135 -5.48 8.70 10.39
N GLU A 136 -4.39 8.20 10.97
CA GLU A 136 -4.23 7.96 12.41
C GLU A 136 -4.29 9.28 13.20
N LYS A 137 -3.61 10.32 12.72
CA LYS A 137 -3.64 11.66 13.33
C LYS A 137 -5.06 12.25 13.29
N SER A 138 -5.80 12.03 12.20
CA SER A 138 -7.17 12.52 12.03
C SER A 138 -8.12 11.89 13.04
N VAL A 139 -8.10 10.56 13.18
CA VAL A 139 -8.94 9.87 14.17
C VAL A 139 -8.53 10.21 15.60
N LYS A 140 -7.23 10.40 15.85
CA LYS A 140 -6.76 10.88 17.16
C LYS A 140 -7.29 12.28 17.48
N LYS A 141 -7.22 13.23 16.53
CA LYS A 141 -7.82 14.58 16.71
C LYS A 141 -9.31 14.49 17.03
N PHE A 142 -10.03 13.66 16.28
CA PHE A 142 -11.46 13.43 16.48
C PHE A 142 -11.78 12.93 17.90
N THR A 143 -11.12 11.86 18.34
CA THR A 143 -11.34 11.25 19.67
C THR A 143 -10.84 12.12 20.83
N ASP A 144 -9.81 12.96 20.60
CA ASP A 144 -9.36 13.96 21.57
C ASP A 144 -10.36 15.12 21.74
N TYR A 145 -11.02 15.51 20.64
CA TYR A 145 -12.03 16.57 20.62
C TYR A 145 -13.37 16.08 21.22
N PHE A 146 -13.88 14.94 20.75
CA PHE A 146 -15.13 14.34 21.20
C PHE A 146 -14.88 13.23 22.22
N ARG A 147 -14.45 13.65 23.42
CA ARG A 147 -14.16 12.77 24.55
C ARG A 147 -15.37 11.88 24.86
N GLY A 148 -15.15 10.56 24.88
CA GLY A 148 -16.21 9.57 25.13
C GLY A 148 -16.78 8.92 23.88
N MET A 149 -16.35 9.33 22.68
CA MET A 149 -16.73 8.69 21.43
C MET A 149 -15.56 7.87 20.88
N PRO A 150 -15.59 6.53 21.01
CA PRO A 150 -14.58 5.70 20.40
C PRO A 150 -14.76 5.68 18.88
N ALA A 151 -13.67 5.41 18.18
CA ALA A 151 -13.65 5.24 16.73
C ALA A 151 -12.79 4.03 16.36
N VAL A 152 -13.28 3.20 15.44
CA VAL A 152 -12.51 2.11 14.85
C VAL A 152 -11.95 2.59 13.52
N LEU A 153 -10.67 2.91 13.48
CA LEU A 153 -9.96 3.28 12.25
C LEU A 153 -9.61 2.02 11.48
N MET A 154 -9.90 2.01 10.18
CA MET A 154 -9.38 1.04 9.21
C MET A 154 -8.56 1.77 8.15
N VAL A 155 -7.39 1.23 7.83
CA VAL A 155 -6.50 1.80 6.80
C VAL A 155 -6.02 0.70 5.87
N ASN A 156 -6.20 0.91 4.56
CA ASN A 156 -5.63 0.06 3.52
C ASN A 156 -4.37 0.72 2.96
N ARG A 157 -3.20 0.21 3.35
CA ARG A 157 -1.91 0.55 2.72
C ARG A 157 -1.46 -0.66 1.93
N ALA A 158 -1.13 -0.48 0.66
CA ALA A 158 -0.56 -1.56 -0.15
C ALA A 158 -1.40 -2.87 -0.23
N ASN A 159 -2.74 -2.81 -0.13
CA ASN A 159 -3.63 -3.98 -0.01
C ASN A 159 -3.51 -4.74 1.32
N LYS A 160 -2.80 -4.19 2.31
CA LYS A 160 -2.83 -4.62 3.70
C LYS A 160 -3.81 -3.70 4.44
N ILE A 161 -4.82 -4.30 5.04
CA ILE A 161 -5.81 -3.59 5.86
C ILE A 161 -5.39 -3.75 7.32
N ASP A 162 -5.17 -2.63 7.99
CA ASP A 162 -4.98 -2.56 9.44
C ASP A 162 -6.23 -1.96 10.09
N ALA A 163 -6.56 -2.40 11.31
CA ALA A 163 -7.70 -1.89 12.05
C ALA A 163 -7.33 -1.63 13.52
N LYS A 164 -7.70 -0.45 14.02
CA LYS A 164 -7.31 0.04 15.35
C LYS A 164 -8.45 0.78 16.03
N VAL A 165 -8.64 0.56 17.32
CA VAL A 165 -9.59 1.29 18.15
C VAL A 165 -8.90 2.47 18.82
N TYR A 166 -9.48 3.66 18.66
CA TYR A 166 -9.06 4.90 19.29
C TYR A 166 -10.11 5.32 20.31
N GLU A 167 -9.67 5.62 21.53
CA GLU A 167 -10.50 6.17 22.60
C GLU A 167 -9.71 7.24 23.37
N TYR A 168 -10.42 8.26 23.86
CA TYR A 168 -9.80 9.36 24.59
C TYR A 168 -9.01 8.85 25.81
N ASN A 169 -7.74 9.27 25.89
CA ASN A 169 -6.83 8.97 27.00
C ASN A 169 -6.66 7.47 27.29
N ARG A 170 -6.76 6.63 26.26
CA ARG A 170 -6.45 5.19 26.32
C ARG A 170 -5.40 4.81 25.28
N GLY A 171 -4.76 3.66 25.50
CA GLY A 171 -3.89 3.06 24.49
C GLY A 171 -4.67 2.67 23.24
N VAL A 172 -4.03 2.75 22.08
CA VAL A 172 -4.59 2.25 20.83
C VAL A 172 -4.63 0.72 20.89
N LEU A 173 -5.75 0.14 20.50
CA LEU A 173 -5.94 -1.32 20.50
C LEU A 173 -6.03 -1.82 19.07
N ASP A 174 -5.12 -2.70 18.67
CA ASP A 174 -5.21 -3.41 17.38
C ASP A 174 -6.38 -4.40 17.40
N VAL A 175 -7.13 -4.42 16.31
CA VAL A 175 -8.25 -5.35 16.10
C VAL A 175 -8.11 -6.05 14.76
N VAL A 176 -8.71 -7.22 14.65
CA VAL A 176 -8.62 -8.06 13.46
C VAL A 176 -9.59 -7.52 12.40
N PRO A 177 -9.11 -7.04 11.23
CA PRO A 177 -10.00 -6.40 10.23
C PRO A 177 -11.18 -7.27 9.77
N PRO A 178 -11.00 -8.59 9.51
CA PRO A 178 -12.14 -9.47 9.22
C PRO A 178 -13.27 -9.43 10.26
N MET A 179 -12.95 -9.25 11.53
CA MET A 179 -13.98 -9.15 12.59
C MET A 179 -14.78 -7.86 12.47
N ILE A 180 -14.11 -6.75 12.14
CA ILE A 180 -14.77 -5.45 11.95
C ILE A 180 -15.62 -5.47 10.68
N LEU A 181 -15.07 -6.00 9.58
CA LEU A 181 -15.78 -6.08 8.29
C LEU A 181 -17.01 -7.00 8.34
N ALA A 182 -16.95 -8.09 9.11
CA ALA A 182 -18.11 -8.96 9.33
C ALA A 182 -19.28 -8.27 10.06
N MET A 183 -19.01 -7.15 10.73
CA MET A 183 -19.99 -6.35 11.46
C MET A 183 -20.35 -5.05 10.74
N ALA A 184 -19.73 -4.70 9.63
CA ALA A 184 -20.02 -3.46 8.90
C ALA A 184 -20.92 -3.74 7.69
N ALA A 185 -21.64 -2.72 7.19
CA ALA A 185 -22.36 -2.87 5.94
C ALA A 185 -21.41 -3.19 4.77
N ARG A 186 -21.94 -3.86 3.75
CA ARG A 186 -21.19 -4.30 2.56
C ARG A 186 -20.47 -3.15 1.85
N CYS A 187 -21.05 -1.95 1.84
CA CYS A 187 -20.40 -0.78 1.26
C CYS A 187 -19.09 -0.38 1.97
N VAL A 188 -18.98 -0.61 3.28
CA VAL A 188 -17.73 -0.35 4.05
C VAL A 188 -16.63 -1.33 3.63
N GLU A 189 -16.98 -2.60 3.46
CA GLU A 189 -16.06 -3.62 2.94
C GLU A 189 -15.61 -3.27 1.53
N ASP A 190 -16.56 -2.95 0.63
CA ASP A 190 -16.26 -2.59 -0.76
C ASP A 190 -15.37 -1.34 -0.85
N LEU A 191 -15.57 -0.34 0.02
CA LEU A 191 -14.67 0.81 0.14
C LEU A 191 -13.28 0.40 0.60
N MET A 192 -13.18 -0.41 1.67
CA MET A 192 -11.88 -0.75 2.26
C MET A 192 -11.02 -1.62 1.34
N ILE A 193 -11.64 -2.52 0.57
CA ILE A 193 -10.93 -3.31 -0.45
C ILE A 193 -10.74 -2.53 -1.76
N CYS A 194 -11.23 -1.29 -1.84
CA CYS A 194 -11.20 -0.42 -3.02
C CYS A 194 -11.94 -1.00 -4.24
N TYR A 195 -12.98 -1.79 -4.00
CA TYR A 195 -13.92 -2.24 -5.03
C TYR A 195 -14.91 -1.14 -5.42
N SER A 196 -15.29 -0.30 -4.45
CA SER A 196 -16.12 0.89 -4.66
C SER A 196 -15.44 2.17 -4.16
N SER A 197 -15.96 3.31 -4.60
CA SER A 197 -15.57 4.65 -4.17
C SER A 197 -16.75 5.39 -3.55
N VAL A 198 -16.48 6.50 -2.86
CA VAL A 198 -17.52 7.39 -2.32
C VAL A 198 -18.48 7.89 -3.42
N LYS A 199 -17.99 8.03 -4.65
CA LYS A 199 -18.81 8.40 -5.80
C LYS A 199 -19.85 7.32 -6.11
N ASP A 200 -19.44 6.06 -6.12
CA ASP A 200 -20.33 4.92 -6.39
C ASP A 200 -21.40 4.80 -5.30
N LEU A 201 -21.06 5.12 -4.05
CA LEU A 201 -22.04 5.20 -2.95
C LEU A 201 -23.12 6.24 -3.23
N LYS A 202 -22.73 7.46 -3.64
CA LYS A 202 -23.67 8.52 -4.01
C LYS A 202 -24.57 8.10 -5.18
N GLU A 203 -24.00 7.45 -6.20
CA GLU A 203 -24.75 6.93 -7.35
C GLU A 203 -25.72 5.79 -6.97
N SER A 204 -25.40 5.02 -5.93
CA SER A 204 -26.30 3.98 -5.38
C SER A 204 -27.43 4.53 -4.49
N GLY A 205 -27.45 5.85 -4.24
CA GLY A 205 -28.48 6.51 -3.43
C GLY A 205 -28.15 6.65 -1.95
N ILE A 206 -26.91 6.36 -1.53
CA ILE A 206 -26.46 6.60 -0.16
C ILE A 206 -26.20 8.11 0.02
N GLU A 207 -26.85 8.71 1.02
CA GLU A 207 -26.61 10.10 1.39
C GLU A 207 -25.23 10.24 2.04
N VAL A 208 -24.34 10.97 1.37
CA VAL A 208 -22.98 11.24 1.84
C VAL A 208 -22.81 12.75 2.02
N THR A 209 -22.39 13.16 3.22
CA THR A 209 -22.11 14.56 3.57
C THR A 209 -20.60 14.78 3.63
N SER A 210 -20.07 15.70 2.81
CA SER A 210 -18.66 16.08 2.89
C SER A 210 -18.44 17.16 3.94
N THR A 211 -17.32 17.12 4.65
CA THR A 211 -16.88 18.23 5.51
C THR A 211 -16.59 19.53 4.76
N ASP A 212 -16.39 19.46 3.44
CA ASP A 212 -16.16 20.64 2.59
C ASP A 212 -17.48 21.36 2.25
N ASP A 213 -18.61 20.66 2.33
CA ASP A 213 -19.94 21.21 2.12
C ASP A 213 -20.47 21.98 3.35
N LEU A 214 -19.74 21.90 4.48
CA LEU A 214 -20.10 22.51 5.75
C LEU A 214 -19.17 23.68 6.07
N SER A 215 -19.75 24.84 6.40
CA SER A 215 -19.06 25.90 7.14
C SER A 215 -18.98 25.57 8.64
N ASP A 216 -18.10 26.26 9.37
CA ASP A 216 -17.96 26.08 10.82
C ASP A 216 -19.25 26.40 11.58
N ASP A 217 -20.06 27.35 11.09
CA ASP A 217 -21.32 27.71 11.72
C ASP A 217 -22.42 26.70 11.40
N GLN A 218 -22.48 26.19 10.17
CA GLN A 218 -23.39 25.08 9.82
C GLN A 218 -23.10 23.84 10.65
N ALA A 219 -21.82 23.49 10.86
CA ALA A 219 -21.44 22.37 11.70
C ALA A 219 -21.92 22.54 13.16
N LYS A 220 -21.83 23.76 13.72
CA LYS A 220 -22.36 24.05 15.07
C LYS A 220 -23.88 23.98 15.12
N GLU A 221 -24.58 24.49 14.09
CA GLU A 221 -26.04 24.42 14.02
C GLU A 221 -26.54 22.97 14.00
N ILE A 222 -25.90 22.12 13.19
CA ILE A 222 -26.17 20.68 13.15
C ILE A 222 -25.86 20.07 14.53
N PHE A 223 -24.71 20.36 15.13
CA PHE A 223 -24.37 19.90 16.48
C PHE A 223 -25.48 20.23 17.50
N TYR A 224 -25.99 21.46 17.51
CA TYR A 224 -27.06 21.85 18.44
C TYR A 224 -28.42 21.23 18.12
N LYS A 225 -28.72 21.01 16.83
CA LYS A 225 -29.95 20.33 16.38
C LYS A 225 -30.05 18.92 16.96
N TYR A 226 -28.94 18.18 16.97
CA TYR A 226 -28.91 16.80 17.50
C TYR A 226 -28.55 16.74 18.99
N GLY A 227 -27.71 17.65 19.50
CA GLY A 227 -27.34 17.71 20.91
C GLY A 227 -28.48 18.05 21.87
N LYS A 228 -29.58 18.66 21.39
CA LYS A 228 -30.81 18.83 22.18
C LYS A 228 -31.64 17.54 22.31
N LYS A 229 -31.33 16.51 21.52
CA LYS A 229 -32.04 15.22 21.52
C LYS A 229 -31.29 14.11 22.27
N MET A 230 -30.02 14.34 22.63
CA MET A 230 -29.20 13.48 23.48
C MET A 230 -29.39 13.86 24.95
#